data_AF-A0A3A4PMA2-F1
#
_entry.id   AF-A0A3A4PMA2-F1
#
_cell.length_a   1.000
_cell.length_b   1.000
_cell.length_c   1.000
_cell.angle_alpha   90.00
_cell.angle_beta   90.00
_cell.angle_gamma   90.00
#
_symmetry.space_group_name_H-M   'P 1'
#
loop_
_entity.id
_entity.type
_entity.pdbx_description
1 polymer ?
#
loop_
_entity_poly.entity_id
_entity_poly.type
_entity_poly.pdbx_seq_one_letter_code
_entity_poly.pdbx_strand_id
1 'polypeptide(L)'
;MDIIDVGVLLLVVLTIVVAALFAFLIWRNGYIRGWRASRRNQTPMCPACGYNMAGLSHCRCPECGRTYSLDSLWRAYLFKTDPRIPQAVRQEEDSPQDKAEVTTDA
;
A
#
# COMPACT_ATOMS: atom_id res chain seq x y z
N MET A 1 18.22 41.04 28.28
CA MET A 1 17.33 40.56 27.21
C MET A 1 16.63 41.80 26.68
N ASP A 2 17.07 42.26 25.53
CA ASP A 2 16.49 43.45 24.92
C ASP A 2 15.11 43.11 24.36
N ILE A 3 14.25 44.12 24.20
CA ILE A 3 12.91 43.96 23.62
C ILE A 3 12.98 43.26 22.25
N ILE A 4 14.10 43.44 21.54
CA ILE A 4 14.39 42.81 20.25
C ILE A 4 14.56 41.29 20.39
N ASP A 5 15.27 40.81 21.41
CA ASP A 5 15.46 39.36 21.64
C ASP A 5 14.13 38.65 21.91
N VAL A 6 13.29 39.28 22.72
CA VAL A 6 11.95 38.76 23.05
C VAL A 6 11.08 38.73 21.81
N GLY A 7 11.13 39.78 20.97
CA GLY A 7 10.41 39.85 19.71
C GLY A 7 10.81 38.75 18.72
N VAL A 8 12.13 38.51 18.55
CA VAL A 8 12.65 37.47 17.68
C VAL A 8 12.25 36.08 18.18
N LEU A 9 12.36 35.83 19.48
CA LEU A 9 11.98 34.55 20.07
C LEU A 9 10.48 34.25 19.87
N LEU A 10 9.61 35.24 20.06
CA LEU A 10 8.17 35.07 19.80
C LEU A 10 7.88 34.78 18.32
N LEU A 11 8.55 35.44 17.38
CA LEU A 11 8.39 35.17 15.95
C LEU A 11 8.82 33.74 15.58
N VAL A 12 9.98 33.30 16.09
CA VAL A 12 10.47 31.93 15.84
C VAL A 12 9.49 30.90 16.39
N VAL A 13 9.04 31.06 17.64
CA VAL A 13 8.06 30.14 18.24
C VAL A 13 6.75 30.12 17.45
N LEU A 14 6.25 31.29 17.05
CA LEU A 14 5.02 31.40 16.25
C LEU A 14 5.16 30.66 14.92
N THR A 15 6.29 30.80 14.21
CA THR A 15 6.50 30.12 12.93
C THR A 15 6.52 28.59 13.07
N ILE A 16 7.16 28.07 14.12
CA ILE A 16 7.21 26.63 14.40
C ILE A 16 5.80 26.09 14.69
N VAL A 17 5.03 26.79 15.51
CA VAL A 17 3.65 26.39 15.86
C VAL A 17 2.76 26.36 14.62
N VAL A 18 2.84 27.40 13.78
CA VAL A 18 2.08 27.48 12.53
C VAL A 18 2.48 26.33 11.59
N ALA A 19 3.77 26.07 11.40
CA ALA A 19 4.25 24.98 10.57
C ALA A 19 3.76 23.60 11.06
N ALA A 20 3.78 23.37 12.37
CA ALA A 20 3.28 22.14 12.98
C ALA A 20 1.76 21.96 12.77
N LEU A 21 0.98 23.04 12.91
CA LEU A 21 -0.46 23.01 12.63
C LEU A 21 -0.76 22.70 11.17
N PHE A 22 -0.03 23.32 10.24
CA PHE A 22 -0.18 23.02 8.80
C PHE A 22 0.16 21.55 8.50
N ALA A 23 1.27 21.03 9.02
CA ALA A 23 1.64 19.63 8.86
C ALA A 23 0.57 18.69 9.43
N PHE A 24 0.02 19.00 10.61
CA PHE A 24 -1.06 18.24 11.23
C PHE A 24 -2.36 18.29 10.41
N LEU A 25 -2.73 19.45 9.88
CA LEU A 25 -3.91 19.61 9.03
C LEU A 25 -3.74 18.84 7.70
N ILE A 26 -2.56 18.90 7.10
CA ILE A 26 -2.23 18.13 5.89
C ILE A 26 -2.28 16.64 6.19
N TRP A 27 -1.69 16.19 7.30
CA TRP A 27 -1.74 14.79 7.71
C TRP A 27 -3.18 14.35 7.98
N ARG A 28 -3.98 15.13 8.71
CA ARG A 28 -5.39 14.80 8.99
C ARG A 28 -6.24 14.72 7.72
N ASN A 29 -6.09 15.69 6.81
CA ASN A 29 -6.87 15.76 5.59
C ASN A 29 -6.39 14.74 4.53
N GLY A 30 -5.08 14.50 4.48
CA GLY A 30 -4.43 13.49 3.64
C GLY A 30 -4.69 12.07 4.12
N TYR A 31 -4.72 11.83 5.44
CA TYR A 31 -5.06 10.54 6.03
C TYR A 31 -6.50 10.16 5.72
N ILE A 32 -7.46 11.09 5.86
CA ILE A 32 -8.88 10.84 5.53
C ILE A 32 -9.09 10.60 4.02
N ARG A 33 -8.35 11.29 3.14
CA ARG A 33 -8.43 11.11 1.68
C ARG A 33 -7.69 9.85 1.19
N GLY A 34 -6.51 9.55 1.74
CA GLY A 34 -5.71 8.37 1.43
C GLY A 34 -6.42 7.07 1.83
N TRP A 35 -7.15 7.08 2.94
CA TRP A 35 -7.91 5.90 3.38
C TRP A 35 -9.12 5.58 2.49
N ARG A 36 -9.72 6.59 1.83
CA ARG A 36 -10.79 6.37 0.84
C ARG A 36 -10.26 5.97 -0.54
N ALA A 37 -9.11 6.52 -0.96
CA ALA A 37 -8.42 6.07 -2.18
C ALA A 37 -8.02 4.58 -2.09
N SER A 38 -7.62 4.12 -0.90
CA SER A 38 -7.28 2.72 -0.64
C SER A 38 -8.45 1.73 -0.74
N ARG A 39 -9.72 2.19 -0.79
CA ARG A 39 -10.89 1.30 -0.98
C ARG A 39 -11.51 1.36 -2.37
N ARG A 40 -11.15 2.34 -3.22
CA ARG A 40 -11.67 2.45 -4.61
C ARG A 40 -10.63 2.11 -5.68
N ASN A 41 -9.34 2.18 -5.37
CA ASN A 41 -8.30 1.68 -6.26
C ASN A 41 -8.06 0.20 -6.04
N GLN A 42 -9.03 -0.63 -6.45
CA GLN A 42 -8.77 -2.03 -6.76
C GLN A 42 -7.92 -2.18 -8.04
N THR A 43 -6.89 -1.35 -8.18
CA THR A 43 -5.99 -1.41 -9.30
C THR A 43 -5.01 -2.55 -9.06
N PRO A 44 -4.87 -3.50 -10.00
CA PRO A 44 -3.94 -4.61 -9.86
C PRO A 44 -2.53 -4.05 -9.68
N MET A 45 -1.91 -4.31 -8.52
CA MET A 45 -0.53 -3.92 -8.26
C MET A 45 0.38 -5.14 -8.39
N CYS A 46 1.63 -4.92 -8.81
CA CYS A 46 2.61 -5.99 -8.86
C CYS A 46 2.93 -6.46 -7.43
N PRO A 47 2.80 -7.76 -7.10
CA PRO A 47 3.07 -8.26 -5.75
C PRO A 47 4.57 -8.23 -5.38
N ALA A 48 5.47 -8.12 -6.37
CA ALA A 48 6.91 -8.08 -6.13
C ALA A 48 7.46 -6.67 -5.88
N CYS A 49 6.93 -5.65 -6.57
CA CYS A 49 7.47 -4.27 -6.49
C CYS A 49 6.44 -3.19 -6.16
N GLY A 50 5.14 -3.52 -6.13
CA GLY A 50 4.08 -2.55 -5.85
C GLY A 50 3.72 -1.61 -7.01
N TYR A 51 4.29 -1.81 -8.21
CA TYR A 51 3.97 -0.99 -9.38
C TYR A 51 2.50 -1.15 -9.80
N ASN A 52 1.85 -0.04 -10.19
CA ASN A 52 0.47 -0.05 -10.65
C ASN A 52 0.38 -0.66 -12.05
N MET A 53 -0.28 -1.81 -12.18
CA MET A 53 -0.46 -2.50 -13.46
C MET A 53 -1.79 -2.20 -14.13
N ALA A 54 -2.57 -1.24 -13.61
CA ALA A 54 -3.79 -0.79 -14.24
C ALA A 54 -3.48 -0.13 -15.60
N GLY A 55 -4.16 -0.60 -16.64
CA GLY A 55 -4.05 -0.05 -17.99
C GLY A 55 -2.86 -0.55 -18.83
N LEU A 56 -2.02 -1.45 -18.33
CA LEU A 56 -1.02 -2.11 -19.17
C LEU A 56 -1.65 -3.24 -19.99
N SER A 57 -1.39 -3.24 -21.29
CA SER A 57 -1.77 -4.30 -22.23
C SER A 57 -0.86 -5.53 -22.15
N HIS A 58 0.34 -5.36 -21.59
CA HIS A 58 1.35 -6.41 -21.52
C HIS A 58 1.34 -7.07 -20.14
N CYS A 59 1.37 -8.39 -20.15
CA CYS A 59 1.46 -9.28 -18.99
C CYS A 59 2.85 -9.27 -18.33
N ARG A 60 3.57 -8.15 -18.31
CA ARG A 60 4.93 -8.01 -17.76
C ARG A 60 5.08 -6.70 -17.02
N CYS A 61 5.61 -6.75 -15.79
CA CYS A 61 5.89 -5.55 -15.03
C CYS A 61 7.14 -4.83 -15.60
N PRO A 62 7.06 -3.51 -15.87
CA PRO A 62 8.19 -2.74 -16.42
C PRO A 62 9.32 -2.53 -15.41
N GLU A 63 9.01 -2.53 -14.10
CA GLU A 63 9.98 -2.32 -13.03
C GLU A 63 10.75 -3.60 -12.68
N CYS A 64 10.04 -4.71 -12.42
CA CYS A 64 10.66 -5.94 -11.93
C CYS A 64 10.85 -7.02 -13.01
N GLY A 65 10.34 -6.80 -14.21
CA GLY A 65 10.49 -7.71 -15.36
C GLY A 65 9.71 -9.02 -15.27
N ARG A 66 9.01 -9.30 -14.17
CA ARG A 66 8.21 -10.52 -14.00
C ARG A 66 6.98 -10.52 -14.90
N THR A 67 6.73 -11.67 -15.49
CA THR A 67 5.53 -11.95 -16.28
C THR A 67 4.41 -12.45 -15.37
N TYR A 68 3.21 -11.90 -15.56
CA TYR A 68 2.00 -12.27 -14.85
C TYR A 68 0.88 -12.45 -15.86
N SER A 69 0.16 -13.57 -15.84
CA SER A 69 -1.07 -13.65 -16.61
C SER A 69 -2.15 -12.79 -15.95
N LEU A 70 -3.01 -12.15 -16.75
CA LEU A 70 -4.11 -11.33 -16.26
C LEU A 70 -5.00 -12.12 -15.28
N ASP A 71 -5.23 -13.41 -15.58
CA ASP A 71 -5.95 -14.36 -14.73
C ASP A 71 -5.25 -14.63 -13.39
N SER A 72 -3.92 -14.86 -13.40
CA SER A 72 -3.13 -15.06 -12.17
C SER A 72 -3.14 -13.81 -11.27
N LEU A 73 -3.10 -12.63 -11.88
CA LEU A 73 -3.15 -11.35 -11.19
C LEU A 73 -4.52 -11.11 -10.57
N TRP A 74 -5.58 -11.36 -11.33
CA TRP A 74 -6.95 -11.17 -10.87
C TRP A 74 -7.31 -12.15 -9.75
N ARG A 75 -6.91 -13.41 -9.84
CA ARG A 75 -7.07 -14.38 -8.75
C ARG A 75 -6.36 -13.90 -7.48
N ALA A 76 -5.07 -13.57 -7.56
CA ALA A 76 -4.32 -13.09 -6.41
C ALA A 76 -4.95 -11.82 -5.80
N TYR A 77 -5.51 -10.94 -6.63
CA TYR A 77 -6.15 -9.72 -6.17
C TYR A 77 -7.52 -9.97 -5.51
N LEU A 78 -8.39 -10.77 -6.13
CA LEU A 78 -9.71 -11.13 -5.59
C LEU A 78 -9.60 -11.85 -4.25
N PHE A 79 -8.72 -12.85 -4.13
CA PHE A 79 -8.50 -13.56 -2.87
C PHE A 79 -8.08 -12.62 -1.73
N LYS A 80 -7.22 -11.64 -2.05
CA LYS A 80 -6.70 -10.71 -1.05
C LYS A 80 -7.71 -9.62 -0.68
N THR A 81 -8.57 -9.20 -1.59
CA THR A 81 -9.43 -8.01 -1.40
C THR A 81 -10.91 -8.28 -1.23
N ASP A 82 -11.41 -9.49 -1.50
CA ASP A 82 -12.83 -9.79 -1.32
C ASP A 82 -13.17 -9.91 0.18
N PRO A 83 -14.04 -9.03 0.73
CA PRO A 83 -14.48 -9.10 2.12
C PRO A 83 -15.47 -10.24 2.38
N ARG A 84 -16.03 -10.86 1.34
CA ARG A 84 -16.95 -12.00 1.45
C ARG A 84 -16.21 -13.32 1.65
N ILE A 85 -14.92 -13.38 1.29
CA ILE A 85 -14.08 -14.56 1.52
C ILE A 85 -13.76 -14.63 3.03
N PRO A 86 -14.28 -15.64 3.76
CA PRO A 86 -14.04 -15.80 5.19
C PRO A 86 -12.55 -15.93 5.48
N GLN A 87 -12.08 -15.31 6.57
CA GLN A 87 -10.66 -15.35 6.95
C GLN A 87 -10.12 -16.79 7.14
N ALA A 88 -10.98 -17.74 7.49
CA ALA A 88 -10.64 -19.15 7.61
C ALA A 88 -10.08 -19.76 6.31
N VAL A 89 -10.62 -19.38 5.15
CA VAL A 89 -10.13 -19.86 3.83
C VAL A 89 -8.76 -19.26 3.51
N ARG A 90 -8.47 -18.06 4.03
CA ARG A 90 -7.24 -17.32 3.76
C ARG A 90 -6.01 -17.90 4.49
N GLN A 91 -6.21 -18.68 5.54
CA GLN A 91 -5.15 -19.28 6.35
C GLN A 91 -4.74 -20.68 5.87
N GLU A 92 -5.54 -21.31 5.02
CA GLU A 92 -5.30 -22.68 4.55
C GLU A 92 -4.26 -22.73 3.40
N GLU A 93 -4.17 -21.68 2.57
CA GLU A 93 -3.20 -21.59 1.47
C GLU A 93 -1.77 -21.21 1.91
N ASP A 94 -1.57 -20.57 3.07
CA ASP A 94 -0.25 -20.13 3.54
C ASP A 94 0.51 -21.24 4.31
N SER A 95 -0.05 -22.45 4.36
CA SER A 95 0.65 -23.64 4.85
C SER A 95 1.64 -24.13 3.78
N PRO A 96 2.96 -24.16 4.03
CA PRO A 96 3.98 -24.57 3.04
C PRO A 96 3.97 -26.08 2.67
N GLN A 97 2.85 -26.80 2.83
CA GLN A 97 2.86 -28.27 2.94
C GLN A 97 2.73 -29.07 1.63
N ASP A 98 2.66 -28.46 0.45
CA ASP A 98 2.54 -29.21 -0.81
C ASP A 98 3.82 -29.19 -1.68
N LYS A 99 4.95 -29.63 -1.10
CA LYS A 99 6.22 -29.85 -1.84
C LYS A 99 6.89 -31.22 -1.59
N ALA A 100 6.21 -32.14 -0.92
CA ALA A 100 6.64 -33.51 -0.77
C ALA A 100 5.37 -34.34 -0.98
N GLU A 101 5.27 -35.31 -1.89
CA GLU A 101 6.26 -36.19 -2.47
C GLU A 101 5.44 -37.06 -3.43
N VAL A 102 5.54 -36.81 -4.74
CA VAL A 102 5.01 -37.75 -5.75
C VAL A 102 6.15 -38.69 -6.11
N THR A 103 6.46 -39.63 -5.23
CA THR A 103 7.24 -40.82 -5.58
C THR A 103 6.31 -41.75 -6.35
N THR A 104 6.35 -41.60 -7.67
CA THR A 104 5.84 -42.60 -8.61
C THR A 104 6.99 -43.58 -8.81
N ASP A 105 6.89 -44.79 -8.25
CA ASP A 105 7.70 -45.97 -8.62
C ASP A 105 6.90 -47.18 -8.08
N ALA A 106 6.18 -47.94 -8.92
CA ALA A 106 6.62 -48.93 -9.91
C ALA A 106 6.62 -50.35 -9.32
#